data_AF-A0A350DIH3-F1
#
_entry.id   AF-A0A350DIH3-F1
#
_cell.length_a   1.000
_cell.length_b   1.000
_cell.length_c   1.000
_cell.angle_alpha   90.00
_cell.angle_beta   90.00
_cell.angle_gamma   90.00
#
_symmetry.space_group_name_H-M   'P 1'
#
loop_
_entity.id
_entity.type
_entity.pdbx_description
1 polymer ?
#
loop_
_entity_poly.entity_id
_entity_poly.type
_entity_poly.pdbx_seq_one_letter_code
_entity_poly.pdbx_strand_id
1 'polypeptide(L)' 'MPRPELLEQIYTIVDQIPAGRVTTYGRIAKMTEGATARMVGSAMRHLPEGHQLPWHRVISASLKL' A
#
# COMPACT_ATOMS: atom_id res chain seq x y z
N MET A 1 0.04 16.40 2.32
CA MET A 1 -0.65 15.13 2.58
C MET A 1 -1.17 14.56 1.27
N PRO A 2 -1.11 13.25 1.02
CA PRO A 2 -1.75 12.65 -0.15
C PRO A 2 -3.25 13.00 -0.16
N ARG A 3 -3.82 13.15 -1.37
CA ARG A 3 -5.26 13.43 -1.53
C ARG A 3 -6.08 12.31 -0.86
N PRO A 4 -7.19 12.61 -0.16
CA PRO A 4 -7.99 11.58 0.51
C PRO A 4 -8.40 10.42 -0.41
N GLU A 5 -8.82 10.74 -1.63
CA GLU A 5 -9.21 9.78 -2.68
C GLU A 5 -8.07 8.82 -3.05
N LEU A 6 -6.82 9.31 -3.02
CA LEU A 6 -5.65 8.49 -3.34
C LEU A 6 -5.32 7.51 -2.21
N LEU A 7 -5.52 7.91 -0.96
CA LEU A 7 -5.36 7.01 0.19
C LEU A 7 -6.43 5.91 0.15
N GLU A 8 -7.67 6.27 -0.13
CA GLU A 8 -8.78 5.33 -0.24
C GLU A 8 -8.54 4.27 -1.34
N GLN A 9 -8.07 4.70 -2.52
CA GLN A 9 -7.68 3.77 -3.58
C GLN A 9 -6.55 2.82 -3.15
N ILE A 10 -5.49 3.35 -2.52
CA ILE A 10 -4.38 2.54 -2.02
C ILE A 10 -4.88 1.49 -1.02
N TYR A 11 -5.69 1.91 -0.05
CA TYR A 11 -6.22 1.03 0.98
C TYR A 11 -7.15 -0.04 0.40
N THR A 12 -8.00 0.33 -0.54
CA THR A 12 -8.88 -0.61 -1.26
C THR A 12 -8.08 -1.70 -1.96
N ILE A 13 -7.00 -1.33 -2.65
CA ILE A 13 -6.14 -2.29 -3.35
C ILE A 13 -5.40 -3.20 -2.36
N VAL A 14 -4.95 -2.64 -1.23
CA VAL A 14 -4.22 -3.39 -0.19
C VAL A 14 -5.14 -4.41 0.49
N ASP A 15 -6.39 -4.04 0.76
CA ASP A 15 -7.38 -4.92 1.39
C ASP A 15 -7.67 -6.17 0.54
N GLN A 16 -7.61 -6.02 -0.79
CA GLN A 16 -7.82 -7.13 -1.73
C GLN A 16 -6.66 -8.12 -1.83
N ILE A 17 -5.53 -7.88 -1.18
CA ILE A 17 -4.38 -8.81 -1.25
C ILE A 17 -4.73 -10.07 -0.44
N PRO A 18 -4.88 -11.25 -1.06
CA PRO A 18 -5.26 -12.46 -0.35
C PRO A 18 -4.15 -12.96 0.57
N ALA A 19 -4.53 -13.75 1.58
CA ALA A 19 -3.57 -14.40 2.45
C ALA A 19 -2.63 -15.33 1.65
N GLY A 20 -1.36 -15.41 2.07
CA GLY A 20 -0.33 -16.18 1.38
C GLY A 20 0.21 -15.55 0.09
N ARG A 21 -0.27 -14.35 -0.29
CA ARG A 21 0.29 -13.56 -1.39
C ARG A 21 0.85 -12.24 -0.90
N VAL A 22 1.82 -11.74 -1.66
CA VAL A 22 2.46 -10.44 -1.45
C VAL A 22 2.44 -9.63 -2.74
N THR A 23 2.49 -8.32 -2.60
CA THR A 23 2.65 -7.37 -3.71
C THR A 23 3.72 -6.35 -3.36
N THR A 24 4.11 -5.51 -4.33
CA THR A 24 5.11 -4.47 -4.10
C THR A 24 4.49 -3.09 -4.06
N TYR A 25 5.12 -2.16 -3.34
CA TYR A 25 4.72 -0.74 -3.33
C TYR A 25 4.61 -0.16 -4.74
N GLY A 26 5.55 -0.53 -5.63
CA GLY A 26 5.53 -0.09 -7.03
C GLY A 26 4.38 -0.68 -7.83
N ARG A 27 3.94 -1.90 -7.52
CA ARG A 27 2.77 -2.52 -8.19
C ARG A 27 1.48 -1.83 -7.77
N ILE A 28 1.30 -1.54 -6.48
CA ILE A 28 0.14 -0.77 -6.00
C ILE A 28 0.13 0.62 -6.63
N ALA A 29 1.27 1.31 -6.65
CA ALA A 29 1.37 2.63 -7.26
C ALA A 29 0.99 2.65 -8.76
N LYS A 30 1.27 1.58 -9.51
CA LYS A 30 0.84 1.45 -10.91
C LYS A 30 -0.66 1.23 -11.08
N MET A 31 -1.34 0.74 -10.04
CA MET A 31 -2.79 0.50 -10.01
C MET A 31 -3.57 1.69 -9.45
N THR A 32 -2.87 2.71 -8.92
CA THR A 32 -3.47 3.89 -8.33
C THR A 32 -3.07 5.12 -9.13
N GLU A 33 -4.05 5.86 -9.64
CA GLU A 33 -3.78 7.03 -10.46
C GLU A 33 -3.08 8.14 -9.66
N GLY A 34 -1.93 8.62 -10.16
CA GLY A 34 -1.14 9.67 -9.51
C GLY A 34 -0.41 9.23 -8.24
N ALA A 35 -0.33 7.93 -7.94
CA ALA A 35 0.46 7.43 -6.83
C ALA A 35 1.89 7.07 -7.24
N THR A 36 2.81 7.19 -6.28
CA THR A 36 4.17 6.67 -6.39
C THR A 36 4.40 5.60 -5.33
N ALA A 37 5.38 4.71 -5.54
CA ALA A 37 5.74 3.70 -4.54
C ALA A 37 6.05 4.31 -3.16
N ARG A 38 6.68 5.49 -3.15
CA ARG A 38 6.97 6.24 -1.92
C ARG A 38 5.70 6.74 -1.24
N MET A 39 4.69 7.19 -2.00
CA MET A 39 3.40 7.59 -1.45
C MET A 39 2.66 6.41 -0.83
N VAL A 40 2.65 5.24 -1.48
CA VAL A 40 2.08 4.01 -0.91
C VAL A 40 2.80 3.63 0.39
N GLY A 41 4.15 3.67 0.40
CA GLY A 41 4.93 3.41 1.61
C GLY A 41 4.69 4.44 2.72
N SER A 42 4.40 5.71 2.37
CA SER A 42 4.01 6.73 3.34
C SER A 42 2.61 6.46 3.89
N ALA A 43 1.65 6.07 3.06
CA ALA A 43 0.30 5.72 3.48
C ALA A 43 0.30 4.57 4.50
N MET A 44 1.08 3.52 4.25
CA MET A 44 1.22 2.39 5.18
C MET A 44 1.86 2.80 6.53
N ARG A 45 2.80 3.75 6.53
CA ARG A 45 3.43 4.25 7.77
C ARG A 45 2.53 5.11 8.64
N HIS A 46 1.52 5.75 8.05
CA HIS A 46 0.59 6.62 8.77
C HIS A 46 -0.75 5.93 9.09
N LEU A 47 -0.80 4.59 9.00
CA LEU A 47 -1.97 3.85 9.43
C LEU A 47 -2.16 4.01 10.95
N PRO A 48 -3.40 4.22 11.42
CA PRO A 48 -3.69 4.27 12.84
C PRO A 48 -3.41 2.90 13.49
N GLU A 49 -3.03 2.91 14.76
CA GLU A 49 -2.87 1.69 15.54
C GLU A 49 -4.18 0.89 15.58
N GLY A 50 -4.09 -0.44 15.53
CA GLY A 50 -5.24 -1.34 15.55
C GLY A 50 -5.95 -1.51 14.21
N HIS A 51 -5.41 -0.95 13.12
CA HIS A 51 -5.99 -1.13 11.79
C HIS A 51 -5.87 -2.58 11.26
N GLN A 52 -6.85 -2.99 10.44
CA GLN A 52 -6.95 -4.36 9.92
C GLN A 52 -6.37 -4.56 8.51
N LEU A 53 -5.88 -3.51 7.83
CA LEU A 53 -5.30 -3.71 6.50
C LEU A 53 -4.10 -4.67 6.56
N PRO A 54 -3.97 -5.56 5.55
CA PRO A 54 -2.85 -6.48 5.45
C PRO A 54 -1.58 -5.78 4.90
N TRP A 55 -1.16 -4.67 5.53
CA TRP A 55 -0.02 -3.86 5.11
C TRP A 55 1.30 -4.67 5.06
N HIS A 56 1.42 -5.69 5.92
CA HIS A 56 2.55 -6.62 5.94
C HIS A 56 2.74 -7.41 4.63
N ARG A 57 1.73 -7.45 3.76
CA ARG A 57 1.79 -8.09 2.44
C ARG A 57 2.35 -7.16 1.35
N VAL A 58 2.65 -5.91 1.69
CA VAL A 58 3.24 -4.94 0.77
C VAL A 58 4.73 -4.80 1.05
N ILE A 59 5.55 -5.30 0.12
CA ILE A 59 7.00 -5.38 0.30
C ILE A 59 7.77 -4.52 -0.69
N SER A 60 9.05 -4.27 -0.38
CA SER A 60 9.96 -3.64 -1.33
C SER A 60 10.23 -4.57 -2.51
N ALA A 61 10.30 -4.00 -3.72
CA ALA A 61 10.70 -4.75 -4.92
C ALA A 61 12.16 -5.24 -4.86
N SER A 62 12.99 -4.62 -4.01
CA SER A 62 14.38 -5.03 -3.81
C SER A 62 14.54 -6.31 -2.98
N LEU A 63 13.47 -6.81 -2.35
CA LEU A 63 13.47 -7.97 -1.44
C LEU A 63 14.54 -7.91 -0.34
N LYS A 64 15.10 -6.72 -0.09
CA LYS A 64 16.00 -6.47 1.04
C LYS A 64 15.13 -6.08 2.23
N LEU A 65 15.27 -6.84 3.31
CA LEU A 65 14.73 -6.54 4.64
C LEU A 65 15.47 -5.35 5.24
#